data_AF-A0A2V8UMR8-F1
#
_entry.id   AF-A0A2V8UMR8-F1
#
_cell.length_a   1.000
_cell.length_b   1.000
_cell.length_c   1.000
_cell.angle_alpha   90.00
_cell.angle_beta   90.00
_cell.angle_gamma   90.00
#
_symmetry.space_group_name_H-M   'P 1'
#
loop_
_entity.id
_entity.type
_entity.pdbx_description
1 polymer ?
#
loop_
_entity_poly.entity_id
_entity_poly.type
_entity_poly.pdbx_seq_one_letter_code
_entity_poly.pdbx_strand_id
1 'polypeptide(L)'
;MGERCENSPSGGFEEAVRTLRNSILLGSFDRRLKSIMVTSASPAEGKTTTAVHLAVAHAEQKHKTLLVDCDLRRPGVHKILGVNSESGLATVLQNGLLWREKLINIEEIPDLDFLPTGISSRRAADLIGARLP
;
A
#
# COMPACT_ATOMS: atom_id res chain seq x y z
N MET A 1 15.88 40.32 5.29
CA MET A 1 15.71 39.66 6.60
C MET A 1 14.47 38.77 6.50
N GLY A 2 14.50 37.46 6.38
CA GLY A 2 15.54 36.44 6.26
C GLY A 2 14.85 35.21 5.68
N GLU A 3 15.59 34.46 4.87
CA GLU A 3 15.17 33.28 4.11
C GLU A 3 14.43 32.26 4.99
N ARG A 4 13.22 31.85 4.58
CA ARG A 4 12.67 30.57 5.01
C ARG A 4 13.28 29.51 4.13
N CYS A 5 14.28 28.83 4.66
CA CYS A 5 14.75 27.56 4.12
C CYS A 5 13.58 26.56 4.15
N GLU A 6 12.93 26.34 3.00
CA GLU A 6 11.91 25.31 2.77
C GLU A 6 12.52 23.92 2.49
N ASN A 7 13.72 23.65 3.01
CA ASN A 7 14.35 22.34 2.93
C ASN A 7 14.01 21.51 4.18
N SER A 8 12.75 21.10 4.27
CA SER A 8 12.38 19.95 5.09
C SER A 8 12.76 18.68 4.31
N PRO A 9 13.52 17.72 4.87
CA PRO A 9 13.89 16.49 4.16
C PRO A 9 12.69 15.66 3.69
N SER A 10 11.49 15.90 4.23
CA SER A 10 10.22 15.28 3.80
C SER A 10 9.66 15.85 2.50
N GLY A 11 9.87 17.15 2.21
CA GLY A 11 9.20 17.83 1.09
C GLY A 11 9.60 17.28 -0.28
N GLY A 12 10.89 16.98 -0.47
CA GLY A 12 11.38 16.40 -1.73
C GLY A 12 10.87 14.99 -1.99
N PHE A 13 10.72 14.18 -0.94
CA PHE A 13 10.19 12.82 -1.07
C PHE A 13 8.69 12.84 -1.40
N GLU A 14 7.90 13.65 -0.70
CA GLU A 14 6.48 13.81 -1.01
C GLU A 14 6.24 14.29 -2.44
N GLU A 15 7.04 15.25 -2.92
CA GLU A 15 6.91 15.76 -4.28
C GLU A 15 7.29 14.71 -5.33
N ALA A 16 8.30 13.88 -5.05
CA ALA A 16 8.62 12.73 -5.88
C ALA A 16 7.46 11.72 -5.94
N VAL A 17 6.77 11.47 -4.81
CA VAL A 17 5.58 10.60 -4.77
C VAL A 17 4.43 11.20 -5.59
N ARG A 18 4.17 12.51 -5.46
CA ARG A 18 3.14 13.20 -6.28
C ARG A 18 3.46 13.13 -7.78
N THR A 19 4.74 13.29 -8.13
CA THR A 19 5.22 13.16 -9.51
C THR A 19 5.01 11.74 -10.05
N LEU A 20 5.33 10.72 -9.26
CA LEU A 20 5.11 9.32 -9.60
C LEU A 20 3.60 9.04 -9.83
N ARG A 21 2.75 9.48 -8.90
CA ARG A 21 1.29 9.33 -9.00
C ARG A 21 0.75 9.93 -10.30
N ASN A 22 1.14 11.16 -10.61
CA ASN A 22 0.70 11.84 -11.84
C ASN A 22 1.18 11.10 -13.09
N SER A 23 2.42 10.61 -13.10
CA SER A 23 2.97 9.82 -14.21
C SER A 23 2.17 8.54 -14.45
N ILE A 24 1.78 7.85 -13.38
CA ILE A 24 0.93 6.64 -13.45
C ILE A 24 -0.45 6.96 -14.05
N LEU A 25 -1.07 8.06 -13.63
CA LEU A 25 -2.38 8.48 -14.14
C LEU A 25 -2.33 8.86 -15.62
N LEU A 26 -1.27 9.55 -16.05
CA LEU A 26 -1.05 9.96 -17.44
C LEU A 26 -0.71 8.77 -18.35
N GLY A 27 -0.02 7.74 -17.86
CA GLY A 27 0.30 6.55 -18.66
C GLY A 27 -0.92 5.70 -19.06
N SER A 28 -2.10 6.01 -18.52
CA SER A 28 -3.30 5.17 -18.60
C SER A 28 -4.44 5.81 -19.42
N PHE A 29 -4.14 6.73 -20.35
CA PHE A 29 -5.14 7.53 -21.09
C PHE A 29 -6.28 6.73 -21.72
N ASP A 30 -6.02 5.52 -22.23
CA ASP A 30 -7.03 4.66 -22.89
C ASP A 30 -7.77 3.71 -21.94
N ARG A 31 -7.27 3.48 -20.73
CA ARG A 31 -7.88 2.54 -19.76
C ARG A 31 -7.75 3.06 -18.34
N ARG A 32 -8.87 3.23 -17.66
CA ARG A 32 -8.88 3.59 -16.22
C ARG A 32 -8.12 2.53 -15.41
N LEU A 33 -6.91 2.88 -14.97
CA LEU A 33 -6.09 2.06 -14.08
C LEU A 33 -6.82 1.89 -12.73
N LYS A 34 -6.98 0.65 -12.28
CA LYS A 34 -7.69 0.33 -11.02
C LYS A 34 -6.83 -0.39 -10.00
N SER A 35 -5.70 -0.97 -10.42
CA SER A 35 -4.80 -1.72 -9.55
C SER A 35 -3.36 -1.49 -9.98
N ILE A 36 -2.48 -1.37 -9.00
CA ILE A 36 -1.04 -1.19 -9.17
C ILE A 36 -0.35 -2.18 -8.24
N MET A 37 0.59 -2.95 -8.78
CA MET A 37 1.46 -3.80 -7.97
C MET A 37 2.82 -3.12 -7.83
N VAL A 38 3.27 -2.92 -6.59
CA VAL A 38 4.60 -2.38 -6.30
C VAL A 38 5.50 -3.54 -5.86
N THR A 39 6.58 -3.77 -6.59
CA THR A 39 7.56 -4.82 -6.31
C THR A 39 8.98 -4.26 -6.44
N SER A 40 9.97 -5.02 -5.99
CA SER A 40 11.38 -4.65 -6.01
C SER A 40 12.24 -5.84 -6.41
N ALA A 41 13.39 -5.59 -7.04
CA ALA A 41 14.31 -6.64 -7.44
C ALA A 41 15.00 -7.25 -6.22
N SER A 42 15.24 -6.44 -5.18
CA SER A 42 15.90 -6.84 -3.95
C SER A 42 15.11 -6.41 -2.69
N PRO A 43 15.32 -7.07 -1.54
CA PRO A 43 14.84 -6.56 -0.26
C PRO A 43 15.40 -5.16 0.05
N ALA A 44 14.68 -4.38 0.87
CA ALA A 44 15.09 -3.05 1.35
C ALA A 44 15.24 -1.93 0.29
N GLU A 45 14.72 -2.10 -0.92
CA GLU A 45 14.70 -1.05 -1.98
C GLU A 45 13.55 -0.02 -1.82
N GLY A 46 12.86 0.00 -0.68
CA GLY A 46 11.83 1.01 -0.39
C GLY A 46 10.43 0.72 -0.96
N LYS A 47 10.17 -0.43 -1.60
CA LYS A 47 8.84 -0.77 -2.16
C LYS A 47 7.67 -0.56 -1.20
N THR A 48 7.82 -0.93 0.07
CA THR A 48 6.76 -0.78 1.09
C THR A 48 6.50 0.69 1.36
N THR A 49 7.56 1.48 1.51
CA THR A 49 7.48 2.92 1.71
C THR A 49 6.81 3.60 0.50
N THR A 50 7.25 3.26 -0.71
CA THR A 50 6.66 3.79 -1.95
C THR A 50 5.18 3.41 -2.08
N ALA A 51 4.82 2.15 -1.81
CA ALA A 51 3.43 1.68 -1.89
C ALA A 51 2.51 2.42 -0.91
N VAL A 52 2.96 2.60 0.35
CA VAL A 52 2.20 3.33 1.35
C VAL A 52 1.99 4.77 0.93
N HIS A 53 3.07 5.49 0.61
CA HIS A 53 2.95 6.93 0.28
C HIS A 53 2.19 7.16 -1.02
N LEU A 54 2.30 6.26 -2.00
CA LEU A 54 1.49 6.32 -3.20
C LEU A 54 0.00 6.13 -2.89
N ALA A 55 -0.35 5.18 -2.01
CA ALA A 55 -1.73 4.97 -1.58
C ALA A 55 -2.28 6.18 -0.82
N VAL A 56 -1.49 6.75 0.11
CA VAL A 56 -1.82 8.00 0.81
C VAL A 56 -2.04 9.13 -0.19
N ALA A 57 -1.12 9.35 -1.13
CA ALA A 57 -1.22 10.42 -2.12
C ALA A 57 -2.42 10.28 -3.08
N HIS A 58 -2.95 9.06 -3.26
CA HIS A 58 -4.22 8.84 -3.96
C HIS A 58 -5.43 9.14 -3.06
N ALA A 59 -5.42 8.65 -1.82
CA ALA A 59 -6.49 8.89 -0.86
C ALA A 59 -6.66 10.38 -0.51
N GLU A 60 -5.58 11.14 -0.36
CA GLU A 60 -5.61 12.60 -0.15
C GLU A 60 -6.27 13.38 -1.30
N GLN A 61 -6.29 12.80 -2.50
CA GLN A 61 -7.00 13.34 -3.66
C GLN A 61 -8.46 12.85 -3.74
N LYS A 62 -8.99 12.29 -2.64
CA LYS A 62 -10.34 11.75 -2.50
C LYS A 62 -10.64 10.57 -3.42
N HIS A 63 -9.61 9.83 -3.82
CA HIS A 63 -9.79 8.55 -4.48
C HIS A 63 -9.92 7.45 -3.44
N LYS A 64 -11.03 6.72 -3.45
CA LYS A 64 -11.19 5.49 -2.66
C LYS A 64 -10.06 4.53 -2.97
N THR A 65 -9.16 4.34 -2.03
CA THR A 65 -7.90 3.62 -2.21
C THR A 65 -7.85 2.46 -1.24
N LEU A 66 -7.55 1.27 -1.76
CA LEU A 66 -7.29 0.08 -0.97
C LEU A 66 -5.81 -0.26 -1.08
N LEU A 67 -5.08 -0.19 0.03
CA LEU A 67 -3.74 -0.72 0.14
C LEU A 67 -3.80 -2.17 0.63
N VAL A 68 -3.10 -3.09 -0.03
CA VAL A 68 -3.06 -4.51 0.35
C VAL A 68 -1.61 -4.93 0.61
N ASP A 69 -1.31 -5.43 1.82
CA ASP A 69 0.01 -5.98 2.12
C ASP A 69 0.10 -7.46 1.71
N CYS A 70 0.56 -7.66 0.47
CA CYS A 70 0.79 -8.98 -0.12
C CYS A 70 2.15 -9.61 0.25
N ASP A 71 3.00 -8.95 1.05
CA ASP A 71 4.26 -9.54 1.51
C ASP A 71 4.00 -10.47 2.70
N LEU A 72 3.52 -11.67 2.40
CA LEU A 72 3.24 -12.72 3.39
C LEU A 72 4.50 -13.29 4.05
N ARG A 73 5.72 -12.90 3.64
CA ARG A 73 6.98 -13.38 4.23
C ARG A 73 7.56 -12.38 5.23
N ARG A 74 7.54 -11.09 4.91
CA ARG A 74 8.11 -10.02 5.72
C ARG A 74 7.18 -8.79 5.67
N PRO A 75 5.95 -8.89 6.23
CA PRO A 75 4.98 -7.81 6.18
C PRO A 75 5.53 -6.58 6.89
N GLY A 76 5.26 -5.41 6.33
CA GLY A 76 5.90 -4.16 6.75
C GLY A 76 5.00 -2.93 6.70
N VAL A 77 3.88 -2.99 5.99
CA VAL A 77 2.98 -1.84 5.83
C VAL A 77 2.37 -1.41 7.17
N HIS A 78 1.94 -2.39 7.96
CA HIS A 78 1.32 -2.18 9.27
C HIS A 78 2.20 -1.32 10.21
N LYS A 79 3.53 -1.46 10.13
CA LYS A 79 4.48 -0.66 10.92
C LYS A 79 4.50 0.82 10.51
N ILE A 80 4.38 1.08 9.20
CA ILE A 80 4.37 2.45 8.67
C ILE A 80 3.04 3.13 9.01
N LEU A 81 1.94 2.38 8.92
CA LEU A 81 0.59 2.90 9.23
C LEU A 81 0.28 2.93 10.73
N GLY A 82 1.14 2.38 11.59
CA GLY A 82 0.90 2.35 13.04
C GLY A 82 -0.27 1.46 13.48
N VAL A 83 -0.69 0.52 12.63
CA VAL A 83 -1.82 -0.39 12.90
C VAL A 83 -1.33 -1.82 13.11
N ASN A 84 -2.04 -2.62 13.89
CA ASN A 84 -1.77 -4.05 14.06
C ASN A 84 -3.04 -4.85 13.78
N SER A 85 -2.88 -6.02 13.17
CA SER A 85 -3.99 -6.96 12.98
C SER A 85 -3.51 -8.39 12.92
N GLU A 86 -4.19 -9.25 13.66
CA GLU A 86 -3.97 -10.69 13.67
C GLU A 86 -4.65 -11.39 12.48
N SER A 87 -5.60 -10.71 11.83
CA SER A 87 -6.35 -11.22 10.68
C SER A 87 -6.20 -10.35 9.44
N GLY A 88 -6.28 -10.94 8.26
CA GLY A 88 -5.98 -10.26 7.00
C GLY A 88 -5.91 -11.20 5.81
N LEU A 89 -5.15 -10.81 4.80
CA LEU A 89 -5.00 -11.55 3.55
C LEU A 89 -4.62 -13.03 3.76
N ALA A 90 -3.72 -13.34 4.70
CA ALA A 90 -3.34 -14.72 5.00
C ALA A 90 -4.54 -15.57 5.44
N THR A 91 -5.39 -15.04 6.33
CA THR A 91 -6.59 -15.72 6.82
C THR A 91 -7.66 -15.87 5.72
N VAL A 92 -7.80 -14.87 4.85
CA VAL A 92 -8.69 -14.91 3.68
C VAL A 92 -8.29 -16.04 2.74
N LEU A 93 -7.00 -16.14 2.41
CA LEU A 93 -6.49 -17.15 1.48
C LEU A 93 -6.61 -18.57 2.04
N GLN A 94 -6.41 -18.76 3.34
CA GLN A 94 -6.46 -20.07 3.98
C GLN A 94 -7.87 -20.57 4.24
N ASN A 95 -8.73 -19.70 4.79
CA ASN A 95 -10.02 -20.11 5.36
C ASN A 95 -11.22 -19.68 4.50
N GLY A 96 -10.99 -19.01 3.37
CA GLY A 96 -12.06 -18.54 2.48
C GLY A 96 -12.93 -17.45 3.11
N LEU A 97 -12.42 -16.75 4.13
CA LEU A 97 -13.15 -15.66 4.78
C LEU A 97 -13.32 -14.46 3.85
N LEU A 98 -14.36 -13.66 4.10
CA LEU A 98 -14.63 -12.46 3.32
C LEU A 98 -13.57 -11.38 3.61
N TRP A 99 -12.77 -11.05 2.60
CA TRP A 99 -11.68 -10.07 2.73
C TRP A 99 -12.14 -8.67 3.17
N ARG A 100 -13.37 -8.30 2.80
CA ARG A 100 -13.97 -7.00 3.16
C ARG A 100 -14.14 -6.82 4.67
N GLU A 101 -14.34 -7.91 5.41
CA GLU A 101 -14.47 -7.89 6.87
C GLU A 101 -13.12 -7.74 7.59
N LYS A 102 -12.02 -7.75 6.83
CA LYS A 102 -10.65 -7.66 7.35
C LYS A 102 -9.98 -6.33 6.98
N LEU A 103 -10.74 -5.40 6.43
CA LEU A 103 -10.28 -4.05 6.13
C LEU A 103 -10.16 -3.23 7.40
N ILE A 104 -9.10 -2.44 7.46
CA ILE A 104 -8.85 -1.44 8.48
C ILE A 104 -9.00 -0.08 7.79
N ASN A 105 -9.90 0.76 8.30
CA ASN A 105 -9.94 2.17 7.91
C ASN A 105 -8.81 2.90 8.63
N ILE A 106 -8.06 3.71 7.89
CA ILE A 106 -7.03 4.57 8.47
C ILE A 106 -7.70 5.87 8.88
N GLU A 107 -7.90 6.08 10.18
CA GLU A 107 -8.69 7.19 10.72
C GLU A 107 -8.16 8.55 10.27
N GLU A 108 -6.84 8.69 10.19
CA GLU A 108 -6.16 9.90 9.76
C GLU A 108 -6.31 10.17 8.25
N ILE A 109 -6.76 9.18 7.47
CA ILE A 109 -6.82 9.23 6.00
C ILE A 109 -8.15 8.62 5.51
N PRO A 110 -9.24 9.42 5.44
CA PRO A 110 -10.61 8.92 5.27
C PRO A 110 -10.90 8.06 4.03
N ASP A 111 -10.15 8.25 2.94
CA ASP A 111 -10.33 7.51 1.68
C ASP A 111 -9.33 6.34 1.52
N LEU A 112 -8.63 5.96 2.61
CA LEU A 112 -7.66 4.87 2.64
C LEU A 112 -8.15 3.69 3.48
N ASP A 113 -8.48 2.60 2.79
CA ASP A 113 -8.64 1.28 3.39
C ASP A 113 -7.32 0.51 3.33
N PHE A 114 -7.06 -0.31 4.35
CA PHE A 114 -5.91 -1.20 4.41
C PHE A 114 -6.34 -2.64 4.65
N LEU A 115 -5.94 -3.55 3.75
CA LEU A 115 -5.99 -4.99 3.97
C LEU A 115 -4.61 -5.47 4.46
N PRO A 116 -4.43 -5.72 5.76
CA PRO A 116 -3.18 -6.26 6.29
C PRO A 116 -2.95 -7.69 5.82
N THR A 117 -1.72 -8.13 5.98
CA THR A 117 -1.33 -9.54 5.85
C THR A 117 -2.05 -10.43 6.88
N GLY A 118 -2.20 -9.96 8.12
CA GLY A 118 -2.57 -10.79 9.28
C GLY A 118 -1.39 -11.62 9.80
N ILE A 119 -1.65 -12.66 10.59
CA ILE A 119 -0.60 -13.60 11.02
C ILE A 119 0.03 -14.26 9.79
N SER A 120 1.28 -13.87 9.52
CA SER A 120 2.08 -14.43 8.44
C SER A 120 2.34 -15.92 8.70
N SER A 121 2.13 -16.74 7.67
CA SER A 121 2.53 -18.14 7.67
C SER A 121 3.04 -18.54 6.27
N ARG A 122 4.03 -19.44 6.22
CA ARG A 122 4.59 -19.91 4.94
C ARG A 122 3.51 -20.46 4.00
N ARG A 123 2.56 -21.20 4.55
CA ARG A 123 1.44 -21.78 3.80
C ARG A 123 0.57 -20.73 3.11
N ALA A 124 0.39 -19.54 3.71
CA ALA A 124 -0.36 -18.47 3.06
C ALA A 124 0.37 -17.92 1.83
N ALA A 125 1.70 -17.80 1.89
CA ALA A 125 2.52 -17.32 0.78
C ALA A 125 2.37 -18.20 -0.47
N ASP A 126 2.31 -19.52 -0.28
CA ASP A 126 2.16 -20.49 -1.37
C ASP A 126 0.78 -20.38 -2.07
N LEU A 127 -0.24 -19.85 -1.38
CA LEU A 127 -1.61 -19.75 -1.91
C LEU A 127 -1.83 -18.56 -2.86
N ILE A 128 -0.97 -17.53 -2.82
CA ILE A 128 -1.08 -16.40 -3.76
C ILE A 128 -0.78 -16.86 -5.19
N GLY A 129 0.22 -17.74 -5.37
CA GLY A 129 0.59 -18.27 -6.69
C GLY A 129 -0.36 -19.35 -7.20
N ALA A 130 -0.87 -20.21 -6.31
CA ALA A 130 -1.70 -21.36 -6.69
C ALA A 130 -3.14 -21.02 -7.13
N ARG A 131 -3.58 -19.77 -6.91
CA ARG A 131 -4.94 -19.28 -7.27
C ARG A 131 -4.95 -18.22 -8.35
N LEU A 132 -3.79 -17.92 -8.96
CA LEU A 132 -3.73 -17.12 -10.17
C LEU A 132 -3.99 -18.05 -11.37
N PRO A 133 -4.87 -17.69 -12.32
CA PRO A 133 -5.13 -18.48 -13.51
C PRO A 133 -3.89 -18.69 -14.39
#